data_AF-A0A351FX90-F1
#
_entry.id   AF-A0A351FX90-F1
#
_cell.length_a   1.000
_cell.length_b   1.000
_cell.length_c   1.000
_cell.angle_alpha   90.00
_cell.angle_beta   90.00
_cell.angle_gamma   90.00
#
_symmetry.space_group_name_H-M   'P 1'
#
loop_
_entity.id
_entity.type
_entity.pdbx_description
1 polymer ?
#
loop_
_entity_poly.entity_id
_entity_poly.type
_entity_poly.pdbx_seq_one_letter_code
_entity_poly.pdbx_strand_id
1 'polypeptide(L)'
;MNIILRLLLGSIGGSLLTAGCWLGASTAYFPLTRIDLDEGRELFAQHCATCHNVDSQRQSSYGPDLSNIGVLAAQRTPNQSPQEYILTSILTPDAYRAPGAQAAMPADIASDLDPTQVVSLVGYLMTCGATPNYNELTQLAHRVTSKPHETNSSIDFEQVDAGKQLYYGKGGCHQCHSLQALPGSTLKAPSLLTAGNHS
;
A
#
# COMPACT_ATOMS: atom_id res chain seq x y z
N MET A 1 21.35 74.35 42.26
CA MET A 1 20.12 74.79 41.57
C MET A 1 20.08 74.15 40.19
N ASN A 2 19.26 73.10 40.04
CA ASN A 2 18.51 72.68 38.85
C ASN A 2 18.37 71.16 38.76
N ILE A 3 17.27 70.73 39.37
CA ILE A 3 16.61 69.43 39.29
C ILE A 3 15.92 69.35 37.92
N ILE A 4 16.16 68.32 37.10
CA ILE A 4 15.19 67.91 36.07
C ILE A 4 15.08 66.38 36.05
N LEU A 5 14.02 65.95 36.75
CA LEU A 5 13.29 64.70 36.70
C LEU A 5 12.65 64.49 35.31
N ARG A 6 12.89 63.37 34.62
CA ARG A 6 11.96 62.84 33.58
C ARG A 6 12.02 61.30 33.43
N LEU A 7 10.90 60.70 33.84
CA LEU A 7 10.10 59.68 33.13
C LEU A 7 10.63 58.25 32.92
N LEU A 8 10.05 57.37 33.74
CA LEU A 8 9.74 55.96 33.48
C LEU A 8 9.03 55.76 32.13
N LEU A 9 9.58 54.92 31.25
CA LEU A 9 8.79 54.09 30.34
C LEU A 9 9.46 52.72 30.24
N GLY A 10 8.79 51.72 30.83
CA GLY A 10 9.11 50.32 30.64
C GLY A 10 8.82 49.89 29.21
N SER A 11 9.63 48.96 28.72
CA SER A 11 9.32 48.18 27.52
C SER A 11 9.83 46.77 27.76
N ILE A 12 8.92 45.95 28.28
CA ILE A 12 9.04 44.49 28.33
C ILE A 12 8.98 44.02 26.88
N GLY A 13 10.14 43.87 26.25
CA GLY A 13 10.27 43.23 24.94
C GLY A 13 10.10 41.73 25.10
N GLY A 14 8.89 41.24 24.83
CA GLY A 14 8.54 39.83 24.92
C GLY A 14 9.39 38.96 23.98
N SER A 15 10.04 37.96 24.56
CA SER A 15 10.70 36.88 23.83
C SER A 15 9.65 36.06 23.09
N LEU A 16 9.58 36.21 21.76
CA LEU A 16 8.91 35.25 20.87
C LEU A 16 9.72 33.94 20.87
N LEU A 17 9.34 33.00 21.74
CA LEU A 17 9.69 31.60 21.57
C LEU A 17 8.73 31.03 20.51
N THR A 18 9.19 30.99 19.27
CA THR A 18 8.55 30.19 18.21
C THR A 18 8.76 28.72 18.56
N ALA A 19 7.85 28.17 19.36
CA ALA A 19 7.67 26.74 19.50
C ALA A 19 7.13 26.21 18.16
N GLY A 20 8.03 26.00 17.20
CA GLY A 20 7.77 25.19 16.02
C GLY A 20 7.55 23.75 16.47
N CYS A 21 6.31 23.45 16.85
CA CYS A 21 5.90 22.10 17.20
C CYS A 21 5.90 21.27 15.91
N TRP A 22 6.82 20.32 15.84
CA TRP A 22 7.05 19.41 14.74
C TRP A 22 5.82 18.51 14.53
N LEU A 23 4.82 18.99 13.79
CA LEU A 23 3.72 18.18 13.27
C LEU A 23 4.10 17.70 11.86
N GLY A 24 4.77 16.54 11.74
CA GLY A 24 5.01 16.02 10.39
C GLY A 24 5.75 14.68 10.24
N ALA A 25 6.34 14.10 11.28
CA ALA A 25 7.18 12.92 11.09
C ALA A 25 6.43 11.57 11.13
N SER A 26 5.13 11.53 11.48
CA SER A 26 4.44 10.25 11.70
C SER A 26 4.02 9.52 10.43
N THR A 27 3.92 10.21 9.27
CA THR A 27 3.52 9.57 7.99
C THR A 27 4.68 8.90 7.27
N ALA A 28 5.93 9.32 7.53
CA ALA A 28 7.11 8.74 6.89
C ALA A 28 7.47 7.33 7.41
N TYR A 29 6.98 6.94 8.59
CA TYR A 29 7.30 5.65 9.22
C TYR A 29 6.20 4.59 9.05
N PHE A 30 5.06 4.98 8.48
CA PHE A 30 3.95 4.09 8.15
C PHE A 30 3.44 4.44 6.76
N PRO A 31 4.15 4.07 5.67
CA PRO A 31 3.46 3.92 4.40
C PRO A 31 2.50 2.75 4.60
N LEU A 32 1.27 3.04 5.07
CA LEU A 32 0.17 2.13 4.79
C LEU A 32 0.21 1.97 3.27
N THR A 33 0.38 0.75 2.78
CA THR A 33 0.23 0.47 1.36
C THR A 33 -1.12 1.03 0.93
N ARG A 34 -1.10 2.18 0.27
CA ARG A 34 -2.32 2.84 -0.18
C ARG A 34 -2.56 2.35 -1.59
N ILE A 35 -3.54 1.45 -1.71
CA ILE A 35 -4.07 1.06 -3.01
C ILE A 35 -4.94 2.22 -3.49
N ASP A 36 -4.45 2.98 -4.46
CA ASP A 36 -5.14 4.13 -5.04
C ASP A 36 -5.62 3.78 -6.45
N LEU A 37 -6.92 3.53 -6.59
CA LEU A 37 -7.52 3.13 -7.86
C LEU A 37 -7.55 4.27 -8.89
N ASP A 38 -7.54 5.53 -8.44
CA ASP A 38 -7.48 6.68 -9.34
C ASP A 38 -6.08 6.83 -9.92
N GLU A 39 -5.04 6.61 -9.12
CA GLU A 39 -3.66 6.50 -9.60
C GLU A 39 -3.51 5.31 -10.56
N GLY A 40 -4.04 4.13 -10.20
CA GLY A 40 -4.01 2.97 -11.07
C GLY A 40 -4.66 3.20 -12.44
N ARG A 41 -5.75 3.97 -12.49
CA ARG A 41 -6.39 4.37 -13.75
C ARG A 41 -5.50 5.28 -14.59
N GLU A 42 -4.82 6.24 -13.96
CA GLU A 42 -3.93 7.16 -14.66
C GLU A 42 -2.70 6.43 -15.21
N LEU A 43 -2.11 5.53 -14.42
CA LEU A 43 -1.01 4.68 -14.86
C LEU A 43 -1.41 3.78 -16.04
N PHE A 44 -2.64 3.24 -16.03
CA PHE A 44 -3.16 2.50 -17.18
C PHE A 44 -3.19 3.36 -18.44
N ALA A 45 -3.67 4.60 -18.34
CA ALA A 45 -3.75 5.53 -19.46
C ALA A 45 -2.37 5.86 -20.04
N GLN A 46 -1.36 6.01 -19.17
CA GLN A 46 0.00 6.38 -19.56
C GLN A 46 0.80 5.21 -20.17
N HIS A 47 0.67 4.00 -19.59
CA HIS A 47 1.56 2.88 -19.92
C HIS A 47 0.89 1.76 -20.72
N CYS A 48 -0.41 1.54 -20.55
CA CYS A 48 -1.09 0.36 -21.08
C CYS A 48 -2.03 0.67 -22.25
N ALA A 49 -2.64 1.87 -22.27
CA ALA A 49 -3.74 2.21 -23.18
C ALA A 49 -3.35 2.30 -24.66
N THR A 50 -2.05 2.37 -25.00
CA THR A 50 -1.58 2.27 -26.39
C THR A 50 -1.86 0.89 -26.98
N CYS A 51 -1.77 -0.16 -26.16
CA CYS A 51 -1.88 -1.55 -26.60
C CYS A 51 -3.09 -2.28 -26.03
N HIS A 52 -3.74 -1.75 -25.00
CA HIS A 52 -4.89 -2.39 -24.36
C HIS A 52 -6.06 -1.44 -24.26
N ASN A 53 -7.26 -2.02 -24.14
CA ASN A 53 -8.48 -1.28 -23.86
C ASN A 53 -9.17 -1.83 -22.63
N VAL A 54 -9.86 -0.97 -21.87
CA VAL A 54 -10.67 -1.32 -20.70
C VAL A 54 -12.13 -0.89 -20.87
N ASP A 55 -12.46 -0.34 -22.02
CA ASP A 55 -13.78 0.08 -22.46
C ASP A 55 -14.22 -0.87 -23.57
N SER A 56 -15.29 -1.61 -23.30
CA SER A 56 -15.81 -2.66 -24.18
C SER A 56 -16.27 -2.15 -25.55
N GLN A 57 -16.42 -0.83 -25.72
CA GLN A 57 -16.79 -0.22 -26.99
C GLN A 57 -15.60 0.06 -27.90
N ARG A 58 -14.37 -0.07 -27.40
CA ARG A 58 -13.15 0.23 -28.14
C ARG A 58 -12.33 -1.03 -28.34
N GLN A 59 -12.00 -1.32 -29.59
CA GLN A 59 -11.13 -2.44 -29.93
C GLN A 59 -9.67 -2.05 -29.69
N SER A 60 -8.90 -2.96 -29.09
CA SER A 60 -7.44 -2.87 -29.14
C SER A 60 -6.92 -3.54 -30.41
N SER A 61 -5.87 -2.96 -31.02
CA SER A 61 -5.21 -3.51 -32.21
C SER A 61 -3.94 -4.33 -31.91
N TYR A 62 -3.40 -4.26 -30.68
CA TYR A 62 -2.08 -4.83 -30.36
C TYR A 62 -2.14 -5.87 -29.24
N GLY A 63 -2.89 -5.58 -28.18
CA GLY A 63 -3.07 -6.45 -27.02
C GLY A 63 -4.53 -6.89 -26.86
N PRO A 64 -4.79 -7.92 -26.05
CA PRO A 64 -6.15 -8.36 -25.72
C PRO A 64 -6.98 -7.25 -25.05
N ASP A 65 -8.29 -7.31 -25.26
CA ASP A 65 -9.25 -6.47 -24.53
C ASP A 65 -9.25 -6.83 -23.03
N LEU A 66 -9.21 -5.80 -22.20
CA LEU A 66 -9.18 -5.88 -20.74
C LEU A 66 -10.45 -5.34 -20.09
N SER A 67 -11.48 -4.99 -20.87
CA SER A 67 -12.75 -4.43 -20.36
C SER A 67 -13.45 -5.31 -19.32
N ASN A 68 -13.16 -6.62 -19.31
CA ASN A 68 -13.69 -7.59 -18.35
C ASN A 68 -12.58 -8.40 -17.64
N ILE A 69 -11.36 -7.86 -17.55
CA ILE A 69 -10.21 -8.61 -17.04
C ILE A 69 -10.39 -9.04 -15.58
N GLY A 70 -11.10 -8.27 -14.75
CA GLY A 70 -11.34 -8.61 -13.35
C GLY A 70 -12.10 -9.94 -13.17
N VAL A 71 -12.97 -10.31 -14.13
CA VAL A 71 -13.65 -11.61 -14.16
C VAL A 71 -12.80 -12.67 -14.85
N LEU A 72 -12.22 -12.31 -16.00
CA LEU A 72 -11.48 -13.27 -16.83
C LEU A 72 -10.21 -13.78 -16.13
N ALA A 73 -9.53 -12.92 -15.37
CA ALA A 73 -8.31 -13.25 -14.64
C ALA A 73 -8.50 -14.47 -13.72
N ALA A 74 -9.66 -14.59 -13.08
CA ALA A 74 -10.01 -15.74 -12.22
C ALA A 74 -10.03 -17.09 -12.96
N GLN A 75 -10.14 -17.06 -14.29
CA GLN A 75 -10.30 -18.24 -15.13
C GLN A 75 -9.01 -18.60 -15.89
N ARG A 76 -7.96 -17.76 -15.81
CA ARG A 76 -6.74 -17.95 -16.61
C ARG A 76 -5.81 -19.00 -16.04
N THR A 77 -5.70 -19.05 -14.72
CA THR A 77 -4.74 -19.90 -14.02
C THR A 77 -5.36 -20.48 -12.75
N PRO A 78 -5.40 -21.81 -12.56
CA PRO A 78 -6.07 -22.43 -11.42
C PRO A 78 -5.38 -22.21 -10.07
N ASN A 79 -4.11 -21.80 -10.07
CA ASN A 79 -3.27 -21.69 -8.86
C ASN A 79 -2.91 -20.24 -8.51
N GLN A 80 -3.57 -19.24 -9.10
CA GLN A 80 -3.34 -17.83 -8.76
C GLN A 80 -4.67 -17.15 -8.46
N SER A 81 -4.63 -16.17 -7.56
CA SER A 81 -5.74 -15.22 -7.44
C SER A 81 -5.86 -14.37 -8.73
N PRO A 82 -7.03 -13.79 -9.03
CA PRO A 82 -7.19 -12.90 -10.17
C PRO A 82 -6.18 -11.73 -10.15
N GLN A 83 -5.93 -11.17 -8.97
CA GLN A 83 -4.96 -10.10 -8.74
C GLN A 83 -3.54 -10.55 -9.02
N GLU A 84 -3.17 -11.74 -8.54
CA GLU A 84 -1.85 -12.31 -8.78
C GLU A 84 -1.62 -12.63 -10.24
N TYR A 85 -2.65 -13.11 -10.96
CA TYR A 85 -2.58 -13.29 -12.40
C TYR A 85 -2.31 -11.97 -13.14
N ILE A 86 -3.04 -10.89 -12.80
CA ILE A 86 -2.85 -9.58 -13.42
C ILE A 86 -1.45 -9.03 -13.07
N LEU A 87 -1.02 -9.14 -11.81
CA LEU A 87 0.32 -8.73 -11.38
C LEU A 87 1.41 -9.48 -12.18
N THR A 88 1.27 -10.80 -12.29
CA THR A 88 2.20 -11.65 -13.06
C THR A 88 2.21 -11.25 -14.52
N SER A 89 1.06 -10.94 -15.11
CA SER A 89 0.97 -10.49 -16.50
C SER A 89 1.68 -9.15 -16.74
N ILE A 90 1.72 -8.27 -15.73
CA ILE A 90 2.41 -6.97 -15.80
C ILE A 90 3.92 -7.12 -15.59
N LEU A 91 4.33 -7.88 -14.57
CA LEU A 91 5.74 -8.02 -14.17
C LEU A 91 6.49 -9.10 -14.95
N THR A 92 5.78 -10.07 -15.50
CA THR A 92 6.36 -11.22 -16.22
C THR A 92 5.43 -11.62 -17.37
N PRO A 93 5.25 -10.77 -18.39
CA PRO A 93 4.25 -10.96 -19.44
C PRO A 93 4.40 -12.27 -20.24
N ASP A 94 5.61 -12.83 -20.33
CA ASP A 94 5.86 -14.10 -21.01
C ASP A 94 5.50 -15.35 -20.17
N ALA A 95 5.19 -15.19 -18.87
CA ALA A 95 4.79 -16.31 -18.01
C ALA A 95 3.44 -16.90 -18.43
N TYR A 96 2.56 -16.07 -19.03
CA TYR A 96 1.29 -16.52 -19.56
C TYR A 96 0.85 -15.67 -20.76
N ARG A 97 0.74 -16.29 -21.94
CA ARG A 97 0.17 -15.63 -23.12
C ARG A 97 -1.35 -15.82 -23.15
N ALA A 98 -2.09 -14.73 -22.96
CA ALA A 98 -3.55 -14.76 -22.99
C ALA A 98 -4.09 -15.19 -24.38
N PRO A 99 -5.18 -15.99 -24.42
CA PRO A 99 -5.87 -16.31 -25.66
C PRO A 99 -6.22 -15.05 -26.46
N GLY A 100 -5.89 -15.05 -27.75
CA GLY A 100 -6.12 -13.92 -28.64
C GLY A 100 -5.02 -12.85 -28.64
N ALA A 101 -3.94 -12.98 -27.86
CA ALA A 101 -2.82 -12.05 -27.91
C ALA A 101 -2.09 -12.12 -29.27
N GLN A 102 -2.09 -11.02 -30.03
CA GLN A 102 -1.44 -10.95 -31.34
C GLN A 102 0.05 -10.63 -31.23
N ALA A 103 0.44 -9.75 -30.31
CA ALA A 103 1.82 -9.36 -30.06
C ALA A 103 2.32 -9.82 -28.68
N ALA A 104 3.64 -9.74 -28.47
CA ALA A 104 4.23 -9.88 -27.14
C ALA A 104 4.08 -8.55 -26.37
N MET A 105 3.73 -8.65 -25.09
CA MET A 105 3.72 -7.49 -24.19
C MET A 105 5.17 -7.18 -23.78
N PRO A 106 5.62 -5.91 -23.79
CA PRO A 106 7.00 -5.57 -23.44
C PRO A 106 7.35 -5.99 -22.01
N ALA A 107 8.52 -6.60 -21.82
CA ALA A 107 8.96 -7.11 -20.52
C ALA A 107 9.27 -6.01 -19.50
N ASP A 108 9.58 -4.81 -19.97
CA ASP A 108 9.94 -3.63 -19.20
C ASP A 108 8.78 -2.62 -19.07
N ILE A 109 7.56 -2.99 -19.44
CA ILE A 109 6.40 -2.08 -19.48
C ILE A 109 6.10 -1.38 -18.15
N ALA A 110 6.50 -1.98 -17.03
CA ALA A 110 6.34 -1.46 -15.67
C ALA A 110 7.67 -1.13 -14.97
N SER A 111 8.80 -1.06 -15.70
CA SER A 111 10.13 -0.85 -15.11
C SER A 111 10.25 0.47 -14.33
N ASP A 112 9.51 1.47 -14.76
CA ASP A 112 9.55 2.82 -14.19
C ASP A 112 8.49 3.04 -13.10
N LEU A 113 7.71 2.00 -12.76
CA LEU A 113 6.68 2.04 -11.73
C LEU A 113 7.21 1.55 -10.39
N ASP A 114 6.88 2.26 -9.32
CA ASP A 114 7.10 1.76 -7.95
C ASP A 114 6.21 0.52 -7.68
N PRO A 115 6.63 -0.45 -6.86
CA PRO A 115 5.81 -1.63 -6.59
C PRO A 115 4.42 -1.31 -6.04
N THR A 116 4.25 -0.22 -5.28
CA THR A 116 2.92 0.22 -4.82
C THR A 116 2.04 0.72 -5.96
N GLN A 117 2.62 1.40 -6.94
CA GLN A 117 1.95 1.86 -8.16
C GLN A 117 1.49 0.69 -9.02
N VAL A 118 2.33 -0.35 -9.16
CA VAL A 118 1.94 -1.58 -9.85
C VAL A 118 0.72 -2.23 -9.19
N VAL A 119 0.68 -2.29 -7.85
CA VAL A 119 -0.48 -2.87 -7.16
C VAL A 119 -1.72 -1.99 -7.25
N SER A 120 -1.59 -0.66 -7.23
CA SER A 120 -2.68 0.27 -7.54
C SER A 120 -3.25 0.05 -8.95
N LEU A 121 -2.37 -0.15 -9.94
CA LEU A 121 -2.76 -0.50 -11.31
C LEU A 121 -3.50 -1.85 -11.37
N VAL A 122 -3.02 -2.88 -10.68
CA VAL A 122 -3.72 -4.17 -10.55
C VAL A 122 -5.10 -3.97 -9.92
N GLY A 123 -5.18 -3.18 -8.85
CA GLY A 123 -6.44 -2.85 -8.19
C GLY A 123 -7.43 -2.18 -9.14
N TYR A 124 -6.97 -1.21 -9.95
CA TYR A 124 -7.79 -0.58 -10.96
C TYR A 124 -8.28 -1.60 -12.02
N LEU A 125 -7.40 -2.43 -12.57
CA LEU A 125 -7.77 -3.44 -13.56
C LEU A 125 -8.79 -4.45 -13.02
N MET A 126 -8.76 -4.77 -11.72
CA MET A 126 -9.79 -5.59 -11.09
C MET A 126 -11.19 -4.97 -11.18
N THR A 127 -11.30 -3.63 -11.15
CA THR A 127 -12.58 -2.93 -11.28
C THR A 127 -13.23 -3.09 -12.66
N CYS A 128 -12.46 -3.54 -13.66
CA CYS A 128 -12.96 -3.92 -14.98
C CYS A 128 -13.65 -5.29 -14.92
N GLY A 129 -14.84 -5.31 -14.30
CA GLY A 129 -15.73 -6.47 -14.25
C GLY A 129 -15.87 -7.15 -12.88
N ALA A 130 -15.01 -6.85 -11.91
CA ALA A 130 -15.08 -7.42 -10.57
C ALA A 130 -14.83 -6.39 -9.47
N THR A 131 -15.01 -6.79 -8.21
CA THR A 131 -14.59 -5.99 -7.05
C THR A 131 -13.20 -6.43 -6.60
N PRO A 132 -12.25 -5.50 -6.38
CA PRO A 132 -10.92 -5.88 -5.90
C PRO A 132 -10.99 -6.46 -4.48
N ASN A 133 -10.35 -7.61 -4.26
CA ASN A 133 -10.07 -8.11 -2.91
C ASN A 133 -8.85 -7.37 -2.34
N TYR A 134 -9.10 -6.45 -1.40
CA TYR A 134 -8.06 -5.61 -0.79
C TYR A 134 -7.11 -6.37 0.14
N ASN A 135 -7.52 -7.48 0.74
CA ASN A 135 -6.61 -8.32 1.52
C ASN A 135 -5.53 -8.89 0.60
N GLU A 136 -5.94 -9.46 -0.53
CA GLU A 136 -5.04 -10.00 -1.54
C GLU A 136 -4.09 -8.92 -2.09
N LEU A 137 -4.62 -7.75 -2.47
CA LEU A 137 -3.79 -6.64 -2.95
C LEU A 137 -2.78 -6.16 -1.91
N THR A 138 -3.16 -6.12 -0.63
CA THR A 138 -2.23 -5.73 0.45
C THR A 138 -1.13 -6.78 0.61
N GLN A 139 -1.45 -8.06 0.55
CA GLN A 139 -0.46 -9.13 0.57
C GLN A 139 0.48 -9.05 -0.63
N LEU A 140 -0.05 -8.85 -1.84
CA LEU A 140 0.74 -8.67 -3.06
C LEU A 140 1.70 -7.49 -2.94
N ALA A 141 1.22 -6.34 -2.44
CA ALA A 141 2.06 -5.18 -2.19
C ALA A 141 3.21 -5.48 -1.22
N HIS A 142 2.93 -6.19 -0.13
CA HIS A 142 3.99 -6.63 0.77
C HIS A 142 5.00 -7.54 0.06
N ARG A 143 4.55 -8.49 -0.78
CA ARG A 143 5.46 -9.37 -1.54
C ARG A 143 6.37 -8.61 -2.49
N VAL A 144 5.83 -7.65 -3.24
CA VAL A 144 6.61 -6.89 -4.24
C VAL A 144 7.50 -5.81 -3.63
N THR A 145 7.15 -5.28 -2.45
CA THR A 145 7.95 -4.27 -1.74
C THR A 145 8.96 -4.88 -0.77
N SER A 146 8.71 -6.10 -0.27
CA SER A 146 9.66 -6.79 0.60
C SER A 146 10.90 -7.17 -0.19
N LYS A 147 12.08 -6.84 0.35
CA LYS A 147 13.31 -7.54 -0.05
C LYS A 147 13.08 -9.05 0.11
N PRO A 148 13.70 -9.92 -0.71
CA PRO A 148 13.61 -11.36 -0.54
C PRO A 148 13.83 -11.69 0.94
N HIS A 149 12.80 -12.27 1.57
CA HIS A 149 12.93 -12.77 2.92
C HIS A 149 13.93 -13.91 2.82
N GLU A 150 15.20 -13.65 3.16
CA GLU A 150 16.17 -14.72 3.33
C GLU A 150 15.53 -15.72 4.29
N THR A 151 15.36 -16.95 3.84
CA THR A 151 14.77 -18.05 4.62
C THR A 151 15.67 -18.48 5.78
N ASN A 152 16.51 -17.58 6.26
CA ASN A 152 17.23 -17.75 7.49
C ASN A 152 16.27 -17.38 8.62
N SER A 153 15.83 -18.38 9.36
CA SER A 153 14.86 -18.30 10.47
C SER A 153 15.35 -17.49 11.68
N SER A 154 16.27 -16.53 11.49
CA SER A 154 16.70 -15.62 12.53
C SER A 154 15.65 -14.52 12.69
N ILE A 155 14.84 -14.65 13.73
CA ILE A 155 13.99 -13.58 14.21
C ILE A 155 14.87 -12.35 14.48
N ASP A 156 14.63 -11.26 13.77
CA ASP A 156 15.26 -9.97 14.05
C ASP A 156 14.62 -9.36 15.30
N PHE A 157 15.36 -9.39 16.41
CA PHE A 157 14.88 -8.88 17.69
C PHE A 157 14.59 -7.38 17.66
N GLU A 158 15.26 -6.61 16.79
CA GLU A 158 14.99 -5.19 16.63
C GLU A 158 13.60 -4.96 16.02
N GLN A 159 13.23 -5.77 15.02
CA GLN A 159 11.88 -5.76 14.44
C GLN A 159 10.81 -6.20 15.44
N VAL A 160 11.11 -7.22 16.26
CA VAL A 160 10.19 -7.67 17.32
C VAL A 160 9.95 -6.55 18.34
N ASP A 161 11.00 -5.85 18.76
CA ASP A 161 10.85 -4.75 19.72
C ASP A 161 10.16 -3.53 19.09
N ALA A 162 10.39 -3.25 17.81
CA ALA A 162 9.61 -2.25 17.08
C ALA A 162 8.11 -2.61 17.05
N GLY A 163 7.78 -3.88 16.80
CA GLY A 163 6.41 -4.39 16.87
C GLY A 163 5.79 -4.25 18.27
N LYS A 164 6.54 -4.57 19.33
CA LYS A 164 6.09 -4.36 20.72
C LYS A 164 5.82 -2.89 21.03
N GLN A 165 6.69 -1.99 20.57
CA GLN A 165 6.50 -0.55 20.76
C GLN A 165 5.26 -0.02 20.05
N LEU A 166 4.87 -0.63 18.93
CA LEU A 166 3.61 -0.31 18.28
C LEU A 166 2.42 -0.83 19.08
N TYR A 167 2.49 -2.10 19.49
CA TYR A 167 1.41 -2.75 20.22
C TYR A 167 1.12 -2.08 21.57
N TYR A 168 2.16 -1.76 22.34
CA TYR A 168 2.07 -1.18 23.68
C TYR A 168 2.21 0.34 23.73
N GLY A 169 2.74 0.95 22.67
CA GLY A 169 3.03 2.38 22.62
C GLY A 169 2.07 3.10 21.68
N LYS A 170 2.62 3.71 20.61
CA LYS A 170 1.89 4.65 19.74
C LYS A 170 0.68 4.04 19.03
N GLY A 171 0.70 2.74 18.73
CA GLY A 171 -0.43 2.05 18.12
C GLY A 171 -1.57 1.77 19.11
N GLY A 172 -1.29 1.76 20.42
CA GLY A 172 -2.30 1.58 21.48
C GLY A 172 -3.11 0.29 21.36
N CYS A 173 -2.65 -0.70 20.58
CA CYS A 173 -3.41 -1.90 20.24
C CYS A 173 -3.78 -2.69 21.50
N HIS A 174 -2.87 -2.72 22.47
CA HIS A 174 -3.05 -3.36 23.78
C HIS A 174 -4.25 -2.84 24.59
N GLN A 175 -4.76 -1.64 24.27
CA GLN A 175 -5.89 -1.04 24.97
C GLN A 175 -7.23 -1.69 24.61
N CYS A 176 -7.26 -2.44 23.51
CA CYS A 176 -8.45 -3.16 23.04
C CYS A 176 -8.17 -4.65 22.85
N HIS A 177 -6.99 -5.00 22.35
CA HIS A 177 -6.59 -6.36 22.07
C HIS A 177 -5.69 -6.90 23.16
N SER A 178 -5.79 -8.21 23.44
CA SER A 178 -4.85 -8.93 24.31
C SER A 178 -3.97 -9.88 23.51
N LEU A 179 -2.70 -10.02 23.92
CA LEU A 179 -1.79 -11.09 23.48
C LEU A 179 -1.74 -12.25 24.49
N GLN A 180 -2.70 -12.30 25.40
CA GLN A 180 -2.74 -13.26 26.50
C GLN A 180 -4.16 -13.80 26.61
N ALA A 181 -4.30 -15.10 26.81
CA ALA A 181 -5.60 -15.75 27.01
C ALA A 181 -6.08 -15.56 28.46
N LEU A 182 -6.41 -14.33 28.84
CA LEU A 182 -6.98 -14.01 30.15
C LEU A 182 -8.52 -14.00 30.09
N PRO A 183 -9.23 -14.47 31.14
CA PRO A 183 -10.69 -14.33 31.23
C PRO A 183 -11.12 -12.87 31.06
N GLY A 184 -12.08 -12.61 30.17
CA GLY A 184 -12.57 -11.25 29.88
C GLY A 184 -11.67 -10.40 28.97
N SER A 185 -10.52 -10.90 28.53
CA SER A 185 -9.63 -10.17 27.62
C SER A 185 -10.20 -9.95 26.21
N THR A 186 -11.28 -10.65 25.86
CA THR A 186 -12.01 -10.48 24.60
C THR A 186 -13.24 -9.57 24.70
N LEU A 187 -13.46 -8.93 25.85
CA LEU A 187 -14.65 -8.09 26.08
C LEU A 187 -14.67 -6.83 25.20
N LYS A 188 -13.49 -6.27 24.90
CA LYS A 188 -13.37 -5.02 24.13
C LYS A 188 -13.02 -5.25 22.66
N ALA A 189 -12.15 -6.23 22.37
CA ALA A 189 -11.85 -6.70 21.02
C ALA A 189 -11.32 -8.14 21.08
N PRO A 190 -11.29 -8.89 19.95
CA PRO A 190 -10.73 -10.23 19.91
C PRO A 190 -9.27 -10.28 20.36
N SER A 191 -8.87 -11.40 20.96
CA SER A 191 -7.47 -11.66 21.28
C SER A 191 -6.66 -11.81 19.99
N LEU A 192 -5.43 -11.28 20.00
CA LEU A 192 -4.46 -11.40 18.92
C LEU A 192 -3.41 -12.48 19.21
N LEU A 193 -3.61 -13.32 20.23
CA LEU A 193 -2.68 -14.39 20.60
C LEU A 193 -2.38 -15.35 19.43
N THR A 194 -3.34 -15.54 18.52
CA THR A 194 -3.20 -16.40 17.34
C THR A 194 -3.08 -15.62 16.03
N ALA A 195 -2.94 -14.30 16.10
CA ALA A 195 -2.76 -13.49 14.89
C ALA A 195 -1.47 -13.92 14.19
N GLY A 196 -1.59 -14.34 12.92
CA GLY A 196 -0.47 -14.87 12.14
C GLY A 196 -0.35 -16.40 12.12
N ASN A 197 -1.16 -17.16 12.88
CA ASN A 197 -1.15 -18.63 12.85
C ASN A 197 -1.99 -19.25 11.71
N HIS A 198 -2.05 -18.60 10.54
CA HIS A 198 -2.76 -19.16 9.39
C HIS A 198 -1.79 -19.96 8.53
N SER A 199 -1.82 -21.29 8.70
CA SER A 199 -1.22 -22.27 7.78
C SER A 199 -2.18 -22.59 6.63
#